data_AF-A0A7Y4WB51-F1
#
_entry.id   AF-A0A7Y4WB51-F1
#
_cell.length_a   1.000
_cell.length_b   1.000
_cell.length_c   1.000
_cell.angle_alpha   90.00
_cell.angle_beta   90.00
_cell.angle_gamma   90.00
#
_symmetry.space_group_name_H-M   'P 1'
#
loop_
_entity.id
_entity.type
_entity.pdbx_description
1 polymer ?
#
loop_
_entity_poly.entity_id
_entity_poly.type
_entity_poly.pdbx_seq_one_letter_code
_entity_poly.pdbx_strand_id
1 'polypeptide(L)'
;MMDGALIPLLLAGVPLLGALVSLAIRSNPDRLKLSSIIWSVISFGAIIGLSVRLVTPPEGLLPLYLLPLAATASLLGQPAHENHRRSSIMTLVCLGLGVGTLTGRDVSGQLFLMALIVSVIVLLYRHHTALWPISWWGIGSFGLAVLCVGISFVSGPPLSSVASLLTCAILLPLLPFHNGYLTALTRLPGSLPSFIVLLLPAVGLHGLATVMLAVPDIVAWTVSLFALVGALYGAMKALAQSRVRLLLAYSSLSFFSMLWWFAASTQTTTPRAAMLVGAVGLATSGLLIAWQVIRTRYGDDVDPQSVSGLASVMPQYAVLFSLLGLAAMGLPPFGVFAGFMGLLFASPLTSSVALLVLLIAWLAASWYILNMGQRLLFGRQRSELRSDDLCRSELFSLLMVVLILIALGVLPASLFEPDKSTPPTTTITGSFAWNK
;
A
#
# COMPACT_ATOMS: atom_id res chain seq x y z
N MET A 1 33.46 8.64 7.09
CA MET A 1 32.15 8.28 7.69
C MET A 1 31.11 8.96 6.82
N MET A 2 30.25 8.23 6.12
CA MET A 2 29.18 8.86 5.33
C MET A 2 28.13 9.38 6.31
N ASP A 3 27.85 10.68 6.28
CA ASP A 3 26.88 11.33 7.16
C ASP A 3 25.51 10.66 7.05
N GLY A 4 24.80 10.56 8.18
CA GLY A 4 23.45 9.99 8.26
C GLY A 4 22.41 10.69 7.37
N ALA A 5 22.73 11.88 6.83
CA ALA A 5 21.91 12.61 5.87
C ALA A 5 22.13 12.16 4.41
N LEU A 6 23.28 11.56 4.07
CA LEU A 6 23.61 11.15 2.70
C LEU A 6 23.00 9.80 2.34
N ILE A 7 22.85 8.89 3.31
CA ILE A 7 22.31 7.54 3.08
C ILE A 7 20.87 7.58 2.50
N PRO A 8 19.92 8.35 3.08
CA PRO A 8 18.57 8.48 2.51
C PRO A 8 18.56 9.01 1.08
N LEU A 9 19.41 10.02 0.80
CA LEU A 9 19.52 10.61 -0.53
C LEU A 9 20.06 9.60 -1.56
N LEU A 10 21.03 8.78 -1.17
CA LEU A 10 21.58 7.73 -2.02
C LEU A 10 20.54 6.64 -2.29
N LEU A 11 19.84 6.17 -1.26
CA LEU A 11 18.80 5.14 -1.40
C LEU A 11 17.64 5.61 -2.29
N ALA A 12 17.18 6.86 -2.12
CA ALA A 12 16.19 7.47 -3.00
C ALA A 12 16.75 7.73 -4.41
N GLY A 13 18.03 8.04 -4.51
CA GLY A 13 18.73 8.35 -5.76
C GLY A 13 18.82 7.18 -6.73
N VAL A 14 19.01 5.95 -6.25
CA VAL A 14 19.11 4.74 -7.10
C VAL A 14 17.91 4.59 -8.07
N PRO A 15 16.65 4.50 -7.59
CA PRO A 15 15.50 4.39 -8.49
C PRO A 15 15.23 5.66 -9.29
N LEU A 16 15.55 6.86 -8.78
CA LEU A 16 15.42 8.13 -9.53
C LEU A 16 16.39 8.21 -10.71
N LEU A 17 17.65 7.78 -10.52
CA LEU A 17 18.61 7.62 -11.62
C LEU A 17 18.12 6.59 -12.63
N GLY A 18 17.54 5.49 -12.14
CA GLY A 18 16.87 4.52 -13.01
C GLY A 18 15.75 5.13 -13.85
N ALA A 19 14.94 6.02 -13.28
CA ALA A 19 13.89 6.73 -14.01
C ALA A 19 14.47 7.65 -15.11
N LEU A 20 15.58 8.33 -14.85
CA LEU A 20 16.28 9.17 -15.84
C LEU A 20 16.88 8.34 -16.99
N VAL A 21 17.52 7.21 -16.67
CA VAL A 21 18.05 6.28 -17.69
C VAL A 21 16.90 5.71 -18.53
N SER A 22 15.81 5.31 -17.89
CA SER A 22 14.61 4.82 -18.55
C SER A 22 13.96 5.89 -19.45
N LEU A 23 14.00 7.18 -19.08
CA LEU A 23 13.55 8.28 -19.96
C LEU A 23 14.38 8.37 -21.25
N ALA A 24 15.69 8.14 -21.18
CA ALA A 24 16.57 8.15 -22.36
C ALA A 24 16.27 6.99 -23.33
N ILE A 25 15.84 5.84 -22.80
CA ILE A 25 15.58 4.61 -23.58
C ILE A 25 14.09 4.47 -23.94
N ARG A 26 13.27 5.52 -23.74
CA ARG A 26 11.80 5.49 -23.91
C ARG A 26 11.30 5.07 -25.30
N SER A 27 12.15 5.13 -26.33
CA SER A 27 11.79 4.74 -27.69
C SER A 27 11.47 3.24 -27.80
N ASN A 28 12.16 2.38 -27.03
CA ASN A 28 12.01 0.93 -27.09
C ASN A 28 11.26 0.40 -25.84
N PRO A 29 10.01 -0.08 -25.95
CA PRO A 29 9.20 -0.48 -24.80
C PRO A 29 9.80 -1.68 -24.04
N ASP A 30 10.40 -2.65 -24.74
CA ASP A 30 11.02 -3.81 -24.10
C ASP A 30 12.26 -3.43 -23.29
N ARG A 31 13.14 -2.61 -23.87
CA ARG A 31 14.34 -2.11 -23.18
C ARG A 31 13.99 -1.24 -21.98
N LEU A 32 12.94 -0.43 -22.12
CA LEU A 32 12.41 0.38 -21.02
C LEU A 32 11.92 -0.49 -19.86
N LYS A 33 11.11 -1.51 -20.15
CA LYS A 33 10.61 -2.45 -19.16
C LYS A 33 11.76 -3.15 -18.44
N LEU A 34 12.71 -3.70 -19.20
CA LEU A 34 13.88 -4.38 -18.65
C LEU A 34 14.73 -3.46 -17.76
N SER A 35 15.06 -2.26 -18.25
CA SER A 35 15.78 -1.24 -17.47
C SER A 35 15.07 -0.95 -16.15
N SER A 36 13.75 -0.78 -16.18
CA SER A 36 12.99 -0.44 -14.98
C SER A 36 12.96 -1.58 -13.96
N ILE A 37 12.91 -2.84 -14.42
CA ILE A 37 13.00 -4.00 -13.54
C ILE A 37 14.40 -4.08 -12.91
N ILE A 38 15.46 -3.88 -13.69
CA ILE A 38 16.84 -3.91 -13.19
C ILE A 38 17.03 -2.86 -12.10
N TRP A 39 16.61 -1.61 -12.33
CA TRP A 39 16.76 -0.54 -11.34
C TRP A 39 15.95 -0.76 -10.06
N SER A 40 14.77 -1.39 -10.14
CA SER A 40 14.01 -1.73 -8.93
C SER A 40 14.66 -2.88 -8.14
N VAL A 41 15.26 -3.87 -8.81
CA VAL A 41 16.09 -4.91 -8.14
C VAL A 41 17.36 -4.34 -7.52
N ILE A 42 18.07 -3.44 -8.22
CA ILE A 42 19.25 -2.75 -7.67
C ILE A 42 18.86 -1.92 -6.44
N SER A 43 17.69 -1.26 -6.47
CA SER A 43 17.18 -0.52 -5.31
C SER A 43 16.95 -1.44 -4.11
N PHE A 44 16.40 -2.64 -4.32
CA PHE A 44 16.27 -3.64 -3.25
C PHE A 44 17.62 -4.05 -2.67
N GLY A 45 18.61 -4.32 -3.52
CA GLY A 45 19.98 -4.65 -3.08
C GLY A 45 20.64 -3.51 -2.30
N ALA A 46 20.46 -2.27 -2.73
CA ALA A 46 20.96 -1.09 -2.04
C ALA A 46 20.32 -0.92 -0.65
N ILE A 47 19.00 -1.12 -0.55
CA ILE A 47 18.27 -1.09 0.72
C ILE A 47 18.81 -2.16 1.67
N ILE A 48 18.97 -3.41 1.22
CA ILE A 48 19.54 -4.48 2.06
C ILE A 48 20.96 -4.14 2.52
N GLY A 49 21.80 -3.63 1.63
CA GLY A 49 23.20 -3.32 1.94
C GLY A 49 23.38 -2.15 2.92
N LEU A 50 22.46 -1.18 2.92
CA LEU A 50 22.53 0.00 3.78
C LEU A 50 21.56 -0.02 4.97
N SER A 51 20.65 -0.99 5.07
CA SER A 51 19.63 -1.01 6.12
C SER A 51 20.22 -1.09 7.54
N VAL A 52 21.35 -1.78 7.70
CA VAL A 52 22.08 -1.87 8.98
C VAL A 52 22.61 -0.51 9.45
N ARG A 53 22.76 0.46 8.55
CA ARG A 53 23.22 1.82 8.85
C ARG A 53 22.09 2.83 9.02
N LEU A 54 20.85 2.41 8.79
CA LEU A 54 19.67 3.25 8.97
C LEU A 54 19.27 3.25 10.44
N VAL A 55 18.76 4.39 10.91
CA VAL A 55 17.99 4.42 12.15
C VAL A 55 16.66 3.73 11.85
N THR A 56 16.36 2.68 12.61
CA THR A 56 15.13 1.90 12.44
C THR A 56 13.92 2.77 12.80
N PRO A 57 12.96 2.95 11.88
CA PRO A 57 11.74 3.69 12.17
C PRO A 57 10.85 2.89 13.16
N PRO A 58 9.94 3.56 13.88
CA PRO A 58 9.13 2.93 14.94
C PRO A 58 8.26 1.75 14.45
N GLU A 59 7.78 1.80 13.21
CA GLU A 59 7.02 0.73 12.57
C GLU A 59 7.89 -0.38 11.95
N GLY A 60 9.22 -0.27 12.05
CA GLY A 60 10.17 -1.28 11.57
C GLY A 60 10.59 -1.11 10.11
N LEU A 61 11.59 -1.89 9.68
CA LEU A 61 12.18 -1.80 8.33
C LEU A 61 11.35 -2.49 7.24
N LEU A 62 10.27 -3.18 7.60
CA LEU A 62 9.50 -3.99 6.68
C LEU A 62 8.98 -3.21 5.46
N PRO A 63 8.36 -2.02 5.59
CA PRO A 63 7.86 -1.29 4.43
C PRO A 63 8.97 -0.96 3.43
N LEU A 64 10.18 -0.66 3.92
CA LEU A 64 11.34 -0.35 3.09
C LEU A 64 11.75 -1.52 2.20
N TYR A 65 11.70 -2.75 2.72
CA TYR A 65 11.99 -3.95 1.93
C TYR A 65 10.88 -4.30 0.94
N LEU A 66 9.61 -4.06 1.30
CA LEU A 66 8.47 -4.44 0.46
C LEU A 66 8.26 -3.51 -0.74
N LEU A 67 8.60 -2.21 -0.63
CA LEU A 67 8.42 -1.26 -1.73
C LEU A 67 9.13 -1.67 -3.04
N PRO A 68 10.44 -1.94 -3.07
CA PRO A 68 11.11 -2.33 -4.31
C PRO A 68 10.62 -3.68 -4.83
N LEU A 69 10.23 -4.61 -3.95
CA LEU A 69 9.62 -5.89 -4.35
C LEU A 69 8.23 -5.71 -4.98
N ALA A 70 7.41 -4.80 -4.47
CA ALA A 70 6.12 -4.47 -5.10
C ALA A 70 6.32 -3.74 -6.43
N ALA A 71 7.34 -2.88 -6.54
CA ALA A 71 7.70 -2.22 -7.78
C ALA A 71 8.16 -3.23 -8.85
N THR A 72 9.02 -4.18 -8.49
CA THR A 72 9.46 -5.25 -9.41
C THR A 72 8.27 -6.10 -9.85
N ALA A 73 7.36 -6.48 -8.93
CA ALA A 73 6.14 -7.24 -9.26
C ALA A 73 5.29 -6.48 -10.28
N SER A 74 4.99 -5.22 -9.99
CA SER A 74 4.16 -4.34 -10.81
C SER A 74 4.75 -4.13 -12.21
N LEU A 75 6.06 -3.93 -12.31
CA LEU A 75 6.75 -3.76 -13.60
C LEU A 75 6.80 -5.06 -14.40
N LEU A 76 6.99 -6.20 -13.75
CA LEU A 76 7.08 -7.49 -14.43
C LEU A 76 5.73 -7.94 -14.99
N GLY A 77 4.65 -7.69 -14.25
CA GLY A 77 3.27 -7.97 -14.63
C GLY A 77 2.69 -7.03 -15.70
N GLN A 78 3.41 -5.96 -16.06
CA GLN A 78 2.99 -5.03 -17.10
C GLN A 78 3.45 -5.50 -18.49
N PRO A 79 2.59 -5.58 -19.53
CA PRO A 79 3.04 -5.91 -20.87
C PRO A 79 3.86 -4.75 -21.46
N ALA A 80 4.87 -5.08 -22.25
CA ALA A 80 5.68 -4.11 -22.96
C ALA A 80 4.85 -3.50 -24.10
N HIS A 81 4.26 -2.33 -23.85
CA HIS A 81 3.45 -1.61 -24.83
C HIS A 81 3.68 -0.10 -24.73
N GLU A 82 3.56 0.59 -25.86
CA GLU A 82 3.73 2.04 -25.98
C GLU A 82 2.94 2.87 -24.96
N ASN A 83 1.70 2.46 -24.63
CA ASN A 83 0.82 3.16 -23.70
C ASN A 83 1.28 3.03 -22.24
N HIS A 84 2.13 2.05 -21.95
CA HIS A 84 2.60 1.73 -20.61
C HIS A 84 3.93 2.41 -20.25
N ARG A 85 4.61 3.03 -21.21
CA ARG A 85 5.95 3.65 -21.02
C ARG A 85 6.02 4.59 -19.81
N ARG A 86 5.01 5.46 -19.68
CA ARG A 86 4.96 6.43 -18.58
C ARG A 86 4.75 5.75 -17.23
N SER A 87 3.91 4.72 -17.19
CA SER A 87 3.62 3.95 -15.99
C SER A 87 4.91 3.34 -15.42
N SER A 88 5.75 2.72 -16.26
CA SER A 88 7.01 2.12 -15.82
C SER A 88 8.00 3.14 -15.24
N ILE A 89 8.16 4.30 -15.89
CA ILE A 89 9.05 5.37 -15.41
C ILE A 89 8.52 5.95 -14.09
N MET A 90 7.20 6.18 -14.01
CA MET A 90 6.57 6.74 -12.82
C MET A 90 6.61 5.78 -11.64
N THR A 91 6.61 4.46 -11.85
CA THR A 91 6.83 3.47 -10.79
C THR A 91 8.20 3.66 -10.13
N LEU A 92 9.25 3.90 -10.91
CA LEU A 92 10.59 4.19 -10.36
C LEU A 92 10.66 5.54 -9.65
N VAL A 93 10.02 6.58 -10.21
CA VAL A 93 9.94 7.90 -9.56
C VAL A 93 9.23 7.77 -8.20
N CYS A 94 8.07 7.12 -8.17
CA CYS A 94 7.32 6.88 -6.94
C CYS A 94 8.10 6.01 -5.95
N LEU A 95 8.86 5.01 -6.43
CA LEU A 95 9.72 4.18 -5.58
C LEU A 95 10.82 5.02 -4.92
N GLY A 96 11.51 5.87 -5.68
CA GLY A 96 12.56 6.74 -5.13
C GLY A 96 12.04 7.77 -4.15
N LEU A 97 10.94 8.45 -4.49
CA LEU A 97 10.31 9.40 -3.59
C LEU A 97 9.80 8.68 -2.33
N GLY A 98 9.18 7.50 -2.46
CA GLY A 98 8.75 6.67 -1.34
C GLY A 98 9.88 6.23 -0.41
N VAL A 99 10.96 5.69 -0.96
CA VAL A 99 12.16 5.34 -0.18
C VAL A 99 12.75 6.58 0.50
N GLY A 100 12.78 7.72 -0.20
CA GLY A 100 13.20 9.00 0.36
C GLY A 100 12.32 9.46 1.52
N THR A 101 11.01 9.24 1.46
CA THR A 101 10.11 9.56 2.59
C THR A 101 10.34 8.68 3.80
N LEU A 102 10.55 7.37 3.61
CA LEU A 102 10.72 6.41 4.71
C LEU A 102 12.09 6.50 5.39
N THR A 103 13.10 7.00 4.67
CA THR A 103 14.49 7.09 5.16
C THR A 103 14.92 8.51 5.51
N GLY A 104 14.27 9.51 4.91
CA GLY A 104 14.59 10.93 5.10
C GLY A 104 14.22 11.41 6.50
N ARG A 105 15.08 12.26 7.06
CA ARG A 105 14.83 12.92 8.35
C ARG A 105 14.20 14.29 8.17
N ASP A 106 13.29 14.63 9.07
CA ASP A 106 12.64 15.94 9.23
C ASP A 106 12.31 16.59 7.88
N VAL A 107 13.10 17.58 7.47
CA VAL A 107 12.91 18.37 6.24
C VAL A 107 13.00 17.51 4.97
N SER A 108 14.00 16.63 4.89
CA SER A 108 14.26 15.84 3.69
C SER A 108 13.12 14.85 3.40
N GLY A 109 12.62 14.16 4.43
CA GLY A 109 11.48 13.25 4.32
C GLY A 109 10.21 13.97 3.88
N GLN A 110 9.94 15.14 4.45
CA GLN A 110 8.79 15.96 4.07
C GLN A 110 8.87 16.50 2.63
N LEU A 111 10.06 16.89 2.15
CA LEU A 111 10.26 17.31 0.76
C LEU A 111 10.02 16.15 -0.22
N PHE A 112 10.54 14.96 0.08
CA PHE A 112 10.24 13.76 -0.71
C PHE A 112 8.75 13.44 -0.70
N LEU A 113 8.07 13.65 0.43
CA LEU A 113 6.64 13.40 0.58
C LEU A 113 5.82 14.36 -0.27
N MET A 114 6.14 15.64 -0.21
CA MET A 114 5.53 16.67 -1.06
C MET A 114 5.72 16.34 -2.53
N ALA A 115 6.94 16.00 -2.93
CA ALA A 115 7.23 15.61 -4.31
C ALA A 115 6.44 14.36 -4.73
N LEU A 116 6.31 13.35 -3.86
CA LEU A 116 5.52 12.14 -4.11
C LEU A 116 4.05 12.51 -4.36
N ILE A 117 3.43 13.25 -3.45
CA ILE A 117 2.01 13.60 -3.54
C ILE A 117 1.75 14.48 -4.78
N VAL A 118 2.62 15.45 -5.06
CA VAL A 118 2.53 16.29 -6.26
C VAL A 118 2.66 15.45 -7.53
N SER A 119 3.56 14.47 -7.57
CA SER A 119 3.69 13.57 -8.73
C SER A 119 2.40 12.77 -8.99
N VAL A 120 1.74 12.30 -7.92
CA VAL A 120 0.45 11.60 -7.99
C VAL A 120 -0.65 12.55 -8.46
N ILE A 121 -0.72 13.78 -7.95
CA ILE A 121 -1.68 14.81 -8.40
C ILE A 121 -1.53 15.08 -9.90
N VAL A 122 -0.30 15.28 -10.39
CA VAL A 122 -0.04 15.54 -11.82
C VAL A 122 -0.49 14.36 -12.68
N LEU A 123 -0.24 13.12 -12.24
CA LEU A 123 -0.69 11.94 -12.96
C LEU A 123 -2.22 11.80 -12.96
N LEU A 124 -2.86 12.07 -11.83
CA LEU A 124 -4.31 12.06 -11.70
C LEU A 124 -4.95 13.13 -12.56
N TYR A 125 -4.47 14.37 -12.51
CA TYR A 125 -4.96 15.45 -13.35
C TYR A 125 -4.84 15.11 -14.85
N ARG A 126 -3.79 14.39 -15.25
CA ARG A 126 -3.63 13.97 -16.65
C ARG A 126 -4.57 12.85 -17.10
N HIS A 127 -4.95 11.94 -16.20
CA HIS A 127 -5.75 10.75 -16.53
C HIS A 127 -7.16 10.78 -15.94
N HIS A 128 -7.57 11.90 -15.32
CA HIS A 128 -8.93 12.07 -14.84
C HIS A 128 -9.88 12.23 -16.04
N THR A 129 -11.12 11.79 -15.84
CA THR A 129 -12.22 12.05 -16.76
C THR A 129 -13.14 13.08 -16.13
N ALA A 130 -13.35 14.23 -16.77
CA ALA A 130 -14.14 15.36 -16.23
C ALA A 130 -15.54 14.95 -15.73
N LEU A 131 -16.13 13.92 -16.34
CA LEU A 131 -17.47 13.41 -16.04
C LEU A 131 -17.56 12.53 -14.78
N TRP A 132 -16.46 12.31 -14.05
CA TRP A 132 -16.44 11.50 -12.83
C TRP A 132 -16.11 12.34 -11.59
N PRO A 133 -17.12 12.79 -10.82
CA PRO A 133 -16.94 13.67 -9.68
C PRO A 133 -15.88 13.17 -8.70
N ILE A 134 -15.90 11.87 -8.36
CA ILE A 134 -14.97 11.23 -7.41
C ILE A 134 -13.50 11.56 -7.73
N SER A 135 -13.13 11.70 -9.01
CA SER A 135 -11.76 12.01 -9.39
C SER A 135 -11.29 13.40 -8.96
N TRP A 136 -12.17 14.40 -8.96
CA TRP A 136 -11.88 15.74 -8.44
C TRP A 136 -11.74 15.77 -6.92
N TRP A 137 -12.59 14.99 -6.23
CA TRP A 137 -12.49 14.83 -4.78
C TRP A 137 -11.17 14.16 -4.39
N GLY A 138 -10.73 13.18 -5.19
CA GLY A 138 -9.42 12.56 -5.01
C GLY A 138 -8.26 13.53 -5.21
N ILE A 139 -8.26 14.31 -6.29
CA ILE A 139 -7.22 15.32 -6.54
C ILE A 139 -7.21 16.38 -5.42
N GLY A 140 -8.38 16.86 -5.01
CA GLY A 140 -8.52 17.81 -3.91
C GLY A 140 -8.00 17.26 -2.58
N SER A 141 -8.24 15.98 -2.27
CA SER A 141 -7.71 15.36 -1.06
C SER A 141 -6.18 15.29 -1.04
N PHE A 142 -5.53 14.98 -2.17
CA PHE A 142 -4.07 15.05 -2.23
C PHE A 142 -3.54 16.49 -2.17
N GLY A 143 -4.26 17.46 -2.74
CA GLY A 143 -3.94 18.88 -2.59
C GLY A 143 -4.00 19.32 -1.12
N LEU A 144 -5.00 18.85 -0.37
CA LEU A 144 -5.09 19.06 1.07
C LEU A 144 -3.91 18.43 1.81
N ALA A 145 -3.49 17.22 1.44
CA ALA A 145 -2.31 16.59 2.03
C ALA A 145 -1.03 17.41 1.83
N VAL A 146 -0.82 17.98 0.63
CA VAL A 146 0.31 18.90 0.36
C VAL A 146 0.25 20.11 1.30
N LEU A 147 -0.91 20.75 1.43
CA LEU A 147 -1.08 21.89 2.35
C LEU A 147 -0.79 21.49 3.80
N CYS A 148 -1.28 20.33 4.24
CA CYS A 148 -1.07 19.82 5.59
C CYS A 148 0.42 19.54 5.86
N VAL A 149 1.16 18.95 4.92
CA VAL A 149 2.61 18.78 5.07
C VAL A 149 3.32 20.13 5.21
N GLY A 150 2.92 21.14 4.44
CA GLY A 150 3.45 22.50 4.57
C GLY A 150 3.14 23.14 5.93
N ILE A 151 1.92 22.98 6.44
CA ILE A 151 1.52 23.47 7.76
C ILE A 151 2.33 22.77 8.86
N SER A 152 2.52 21.46 8.77
CA SER A 152 3.34 20.68 9.71
C SER A 152 4.78 21.14 9.75
N PHE A 153 5.32 21.66 8.65
CA PHE A 153 6.68 22.18 8.57
C PHE A 153 6.84 23.56 9.23
N VAL A 154 5.84 24.43 9.09
CA VAL A 154 5.93 25.83 9.55
C VAL A 154 5.39 26.02 10.97
N SER A 155 4.50 25.13 11.43
CA SER A 155 3.76 25.29 12.69
C SER A 155 4.31 24.45 13.83
N GLY A 156 4.13 24.90 15.07
CA GLY A 156 4.38 24.09 16.26
C GLY A 156 3.19 23.17 16.64
N PRO A 157 3.39 22.23 17.58
CA PRO A 157 2.30 21.47 18.18
C PRO A 157 1.30 22.40 18.90
N PRO A 158 -0.01 22.11 18.90
CA PRO A 158 -0.67 20.89 18.40
C PRO A 158 -1.03 20.92 16.91
N LEU A 159 -0.91 22.07 16.23
CA LEU A 159 -1.36 22.25 14.85
C LEU A 159 -0.59 21.35 13.87
N SER A 160 0.72 21.22 14.05
CA SER A 160 1.56 20.33 13.22
C SER A 160 1.22 18.85 13.39
N SER A 161 0.87 18.42 14.59
CA SER A 161 0.44 17.04 14.85
C SER A 161 -0.88 16.72 14.15
N VAL A 162 -1.86 17.63 14.23
CA VAL A 162 -3.16 17.47 13.55
C VAL A 162 -3.00 17.49 12.02
N ALA A 163 -2.19 18.40 11.50
CA ALA A 163 -1.91 18.47 10.06
C ALA A 163 -1.21 17.18 9.56
N SER A 164 -0.24 16.67 10.32
CA SER A 164 0.45 15.42 9.98
C SER A 164 -0.49 14.22 10.05
N LEU A 165 -1.36 14.16 11.06
CA LEU A 165 -2.40 13.14 11.19
C LEU A 165 -3.36 13.14 9.98
N LEU A 166 -3.75 14.34 9.52
CA LEU A 166 -4.62 14.49 8.36
C LEU A 166 -3.93 14.03 7.06
N THR A 167 -2.65 14.36 6.87
CA THR A 167 -1.84 13.81 5.78
C THR A 167 -1.82 12.28 5.82
N CYS A 168 -1.62 11.70 7.01
CA CYS A 168 -1.63 10.24 7.19
C CYS A 168 -2.99 9.65 6.83
N ALA A 169 -4.10 10.27 7.23
CA ALA A 169 -5.47 9.82 6.93
C ALA A 169 -5.82 9.84 5.42
N ILE A 170 -5.12 10.67 4.64
CA ILE A 170 -5.26 10.75 3.18
C ILE A 170 -4.40 9.68 2.48
N LEU A 171 -3.17 9.45 2.96
CA LEU A 171 -2.22 8.48 2.38
C LEU A 171 -2.56 7.03 2.77
N LEU A 172 -2.78 6.79 4.05
CA LEU A 172 -3.35 5.57 4.61
C LEU A 172 -4.85 5.81 4.80
N PRO A 173 -5.68 5.38 3.85
CA PRO A 173 -7.02 5.93 3.68
C PRO A 173 -7.91 5.64 4.90
N LEU A 174 -8.47 6.71 5.46
CA LEU A 174 -9.47 6.70 6.53
C LEU A 174 -10.74 7.41 6.06
N LEU A 175 -11.91 7.05 6.59
CA LEU A 175 -13.14 7.81 6.35
C LEU A 175 -13.07 9.16 7.11
N PRO A 176 -13.41 10.31 6.50
CA PRO A 176 -13.91 10.55 5.14
C PRO A 176 -12.82 10.82 4.07
N PHE A 177 -11.54 10.80 4.42
CA PHE A 177 -10.40 11.19 3.58
C PHE A 177 -9.94 10.18 2.51
N HIS A 178 -10.57 9.01 2.44
CA HIS A 178 -10.24 7.90 1.53
C HIS A 178 -10.28 8.20 0.01
N ASN A 179 -10.96 9.26 -0.44
CA ASN A 179 -11.22 9.51 -1.88
C ASN A 179 -9.94 9.60 -2.75
N GLY A 180 -8.84 10.14 -2.22
CA GLY A 180 -7.55 10.23 -2.91
C GLY A 180 -7.02 8.86 -3.31
N TYR A 181 -6.95 7.96 -2.33
CA TYR A 181 -6.52 6.58 -2.51
C TYR A 181 -7.39 5.83 -3.54
N LEU A 182 -8.72 5.94 -3.45
CA LEU A 182 -9.61 5.29 -4.42
C LEU A 182 -9.40 5.81 -5.84
N THR A 183 -9.20 7.12 -5.98
CA THR A 183 -8.94 7.76 -7.27
C THR A 183 -7.60 7.30 -7.83
N ALA A 184 -6.56 7.22 -7.00
CA ALA A 184 -5.25 6.72 -7.39
C ALA A 184 -5.34 5.30 -7.98
N LEU A 185 -6.03 4.38 -7.32
CA LEU A 185 -6.13 2.99 -7.78
C LEU A 185 -6.97 2.79 -9.03
N THR A 186 -7.91 3.68 -9.29
CA THR A 186 -8.84 3.54 -10.41
C THR A 186 -8.43 4.32 -11.64
N ARG A 187 -7.65 5.40 -11.47
CA ARG A 187 -7.32 6.34 -12.56
C ARG A 187 -5.87 6.33 -12.99
N LEU A 188 -4.95 5.86 -12.15
CA LEU A 188 -3.55 5.79 -12.55
C LEU A 188 -3.36 4.76 -13.69
N PRO A 189 -2.47 5.04 -14.65
CA PRO A 189 -2.33 4.24 -15.86
C PRO A 189 -1.50 2.96 -15.64
N GLY A 190 -1.79 1.94 -16.45
CA GLY A 190 -1.03 0.69 -16.50
C GLY A 190 -1.07 -0.08 -15.17
N SER A 191 0.09 -0.62 -14.76
CA SER A 191 0.24 -1.35 -13.49
C SER A 191 0.58 -0.44 -12.30
N LEU A 192 0.76 0.86 -12.50
CA LEU A 192 1.09 1.81 -11.43
C LEU A 192 0.12 1.74 -10.22
N PRO A 193 -1.21 1.55 -10.39
CA PRO A 193 -2.10 1.26 -9.28
C PRO A 193 -1.64 0.11 -8.37
N SER A 194 -1.08 -0.98 -8.93
CA SER A 194 -0.64 -2.13 -8.13
C SER A 194 0.60 -1.83 -7.31
N PHE A 195 1.39 -0.81 -7.65
CA PHE A 195 2.48 -0.37 -6.79
C PHE A 195 1.99 0.66 -5.75
N ILE A 196 1.17 1.62 -6.18
CA ILE A 196 0.64 2.69 -5.35
C ILE A 196 -0.21 2.19 -4.18
N VAL A 197 -0.93 1.08 -4.38
CA VAL A 197 -1.75 0.42 -3.34
C VAL A 197 -0.94 0.04 -2.09
N LEU A 198 0.36 -0.22 -2.23
CA LEU A 198 1.27 -0.45 -1.11
C LEU A 198 1.99 0.84 -0.71
N LEU A 199 2.48 1.60 -1.69
CA LEU A 199 3.30 2.77 -1.42
C LEU A 199 2.60 3.84 -0.57
N LEU A 200 1.38 4.23 -0.94
CA LEU A 200 0.64 5.28 -0.23
C LEU A 200 0.38 4.88 1.24
N PRO A 201 -0.22 3.71 1.54
CA PRO A 201 -0.38 3.22 2.90
C PRO A 201 0.92 3.06 3.69
N ALA A 202 2.01 2.61 3.06
CA ALA A 202 3.30 2.44 3.73
C ALA A 202 3.86 3.78 4.23
N VAL A 203 3.81 4.82 3.37
CA VAL A 203 4.25 6.18 3.72
C VAL A 203 3.29 6.82 4.73
N GLY A 204 1.99 6.57 4.60
CA GLY A 204 0.98 7.02 5.57
C GLY A 204 1.18 6.39 6.96
N LEU A 205 1.53 5.10 7.03
CA LEU A 205 1.84 4.42 8.29
C LEU A 205 3.10 4.98 8.94
N HIS A 206 4.15 5.26 8.16
CA HIS A 206 5.38 5.88 8.66
C HIS A 206 5.10 7.23 9.34
N GLY A 207 4.31 8.08 8.69
CA GLY A 207 3.85 9.33 9.30
C GLY A 207 2.99 9.09 10.55
N LEU A 208 2.08 8.12 10.49
CA LEU A 208 1.18 7.79 11.61
C LEU A 208 1.95 7.36 12.85
N ALA A 209 3.03 6.60 12.66
CA ALA A 209 3.86 6.07 13.72
C ALA A 209 4.55 7.15 14.55
N THR A 210 4.93 8.25 13.92
CA THR A 210 5.57 9.40 14.59
C THR A 210 4.58 10.30 15.31
N VAL A 211 3.34 10.38 14.82
CA VAL A 211 2.34 11.33 15.31
C VAL A 211 1.43 10.73 16.38
N MET A 212 1.11 9.44 16.34
CA MET A 212 0.06 8.84 17.17
C MET A 212 0.21 9.11 18.67
N LEU A 213 1.44 9.01 19.20
CA LEU A 213 1.74 9.24 20.61
C LEU A 213 1.50 10.69 21.06
N ALA A 214 1.49 11.65 20.13
CA ALA A 214 1.31 13.07 20.41
C ALA A 214 -0.12 13.55 20.13
N VAL A 215 -1.03 12.65 19.72
CA VAL A 215 -2.42 12.99 19.42
C VAL A 215 -3.23 13.08 20.72
N PRO A 216 -3.97 14.17 20.97
CA PRO A 216 -4.85 14.27 22.14
C PRO A 216 -5.89 13.15 22.19
N ASP A 217 -6.26 12.68 23.39
CA ASP A 217 -7.20 11.57 23.59
C ASP A 217 -8.53 11.75 22.85
N ILE A 218 -9.07 12.98 22.83
CA ILE A 218 -10.30 13.29 22.11
C ILE A 218 -10.17 13.08 20.60
N VAL A 219 -9.00 13.40 20.04
CA VAL A 219 -8.71 13.18 18.62
C VAL A 219 -8.50 11.69 18.35
N ALA A 220 -7.78 10.97 19.22
CA ALA A 220 -7.65 9.52 19.12
C ALA A 220 -9.02 8.81 19.16
N TRP A 221 -9.92 9.22 20.06
CA TRP A 221 -11.27 8.67 20.16
C TRP A 221 -12.09 8.92 18.89
N THR A 222 -12.04 10.13 18.33
CA THR A 222 -12.73 10.44 17.06
C THR A 222 -12.16 9.66 15.88
N VAL A 223 -10.84 9.49 15.79
CA VAL A 223 -10.20 8.62 14.79
C VAL A 223 -10.66 7.17 14.94
N SER A 224 -10.75 6.66 16.17
CA SER A 224 -11.26 5.31 16.44
C SER A 224 -12.70 5.12 15.97
N LEU A 225 -13.57 6.12 16.16
CA LEU A 225 -14.94 6.10 15.65
C LEU A 225 -14.98 6.08 14.11
N PHE A 226 -14.22 6.96 13.46
CA PHE A 226 -14.12 6.98 12.00
C PHE A 226 -13.52 5.70 11.43
N ALA A 227 -12.61 5.06 12.15
CA ALA A 227 -12.03 3.78 11.79
C ALA A 227 -13.07 2.65 11.82
N LEU A 228 -13.91 2.57 12.86
CA LEU A 228 -14.98 1.57 12.93
C LEU A 228 -16.03 1.77 11.83
N VAL A 229 -16.48 3.01 11.63
CA VAL A 229 -17.42 3.35 10.56
C VAL A 229 -16.77 3.10 9.19
N GLY A 230 -15.49 3.42 9.03
CA GLY A 230 -14.70 3.22 7.82
C GLY A 230 -14.55 1.74 7.46
N ALA A 231 -14.34 0.86 8.43
CA ALA A 231 -14.26 -0.58 8.21
C ALA A 231 -15.58 -1.13 7.64
N LEU A 232 -16.70 -0.77 8.25
CA LEU A 232 -18.02 -1.20 7.79
C LEU A 232 -18.38 -0.56 6.43
N TYR A 233 -18.10 0.73 6.27
CA TYR A 233 -18.33 1.47 5.03
C TYR A 233 -17.55 0.87 3.87
N GLY A 234 -16.25 0.60 4.06
CA GLY A 234 -15.39 -0.04 3.06
C GLY A 234 -15.93 -1.41 2.66
N ALA A 235 -16.30 -2.25 3.64
CA ALA A 235 -16.89 -3.57 3.39
C ALA A 235 -18.21 -3.49 2.59
N MET A 236 -19.16 -2.65 3.00
CA MET A 236 -20.44 -2.48 2.31
C MET A 236 -20.26 -1.91 0.89
N LYS A 237 -19.38 -0.92 0.73
CA LYS A 237 -19.10 -0.33 -0.58
C LYS A 237 -18.45 -1.33 -1.51
N ALA A 238 -17.52 -2.17 -1.03
CA ALA A 238 -16.89 -3.23 -1.79
C ALA A 238 -17.93 -4.24 -2.31
N LEU A 239 -18.88 -4.65 -1.47
CA LEU A 239 -20.00 -5.53 -1.87
C LEU A 239 -20.85 -4.93 -3.00
N ALA A 240 -21.04 -3.62 -3.01
CA ALA A 240 -21.83 -2.91 -4.01
C ALA A 240 -21.06 -2.61 -5.32
N GLN A 241 -19.75 -2.89 -5.39
CA GLN A 241 -18.96 -2.58 -6.58
C GLN A 241 -19.08 -3.67 -7.65
N SER A 242 -19.40 -3.25 -8.88
CA SER A 242 -19.23 -4.09 -10.08
C SER A 242 -17.82 -4.01 -10.66
N ARG A 243 -17.11 -2.89 -10.43
CA ARG A 243 -15.78 -2.63 -11.00
C ARG A 243 -14.68 -3.20 -10.09
N VAL A 244 -13.88 -4.13 -10.60
CA VAL A 244 -12.83 -4.84 -9.85
C VAL A 244 -11.85 -3.89 -9.15
N ARG A 245 -11.33 -2.86 -9.84
CA ARG A 245 -10.41 -1.88 -9.22
C ARG A 245 -11.03 -1.14 -8.02
N LEU A 246 -12.32 -0.78 -8.10
CA LEU A 246 -13.01 -0.15 -6.97
C LEU A 246 -13.30 -1.15 -5.85
N LEU A 247 -13.70 -2.38 -6.19
CA LEU A 247 -13.92 -3.44 -5.21
C LEU A 247 -12.65 -3.67 -4.37
N LEU A 248 -11.50 -3.81 -5.02
CA LEU A 248 -10.20 -3.99 -4.36
C LEU A 248 -9.79 -2.75 -3.55
N ALA A 249 -10.07 -1.54 -4.05
CA ALA A 249 -9.79 -0.30 -3.31
C ALA A 249 -10.61 -0.22 -2.00
N TYR A 250 -11.93 -0.43 -2.07
CA TYR A 250 -12.79 -0.44 -0.88
C TYR A 250 -12.50 -1.62 0.06
N SER A 251 -12.08 -2.75 -0.48
CA SER A 251 -11.61 -3.89 0.30
C SER A 251 -10.40 -3.52 1.17
N SER A 252 -9.37 -2.92 0.56
CA SER A 252 -8.19 -2.48 1.30
C SER A 252 -8.49 -1.35 2.30
N LEU A 253 -9.42 -0.44 1.98
CA LEU A 253 -9.91 0.58 2.92
C LEU A 253 -10.46 -0.05 4.20
N SER A 254 -11.19 -1.16 4.09
CA SER A 254 -11.74 -1.86 5.26
C SER A 254 -10.63 -2.31 6.21
N PHE A 255 -9.62 -3.03 5.70
CA PHE A 255 -8.48 -3.50 6.50
C PHE A 255 -7.61 -2.36 7.05
N PHE A 256 -7.37 -1.29 6.28
CA PHE A 256 -6.65 -0.13 6.79
C PHE A 256 -7.44 0.61 7.87
N SER A 257 -8.77 0.65 7.77
CA SER A 257 -9.62 1.19 8.83
C SER A 257 -9.55 0.35 10.10
N MET A 258 -9.44 -0.99 9.98
CA MET A 258 -9.17 -1.84 11.15
C MET A 258 -7.84 -1.46 11.82
N LEU A 259 -6.77 -1.23 11.03
CA LEU A 259 -5.48 -0.76 11.55
C LEU A 259 -5.59 0.61 12.25
N TRP A 260 -6.32 1.56 11.67
CA TRP A 260 -6.57 2.86 12.28
C TRP A 260 -7.26 2.72 13.65
N TRP A 261 -8.21 1.79 13.78
CA TRP A 261 -8.85 1.52 15.06
C TRP A 261 -7.84 1.03 16.10
N PHE A 262 -6.97 0.08 15.73
CA PHE A 262 -5.89 -0.40 16.61
C PHE A 262 -4.92 0.71 17.00
N ALA A 263 -4.48 1.52 16.04
CA ALA A 263 -3.53 2.59 16.27
C ALA A 263 -4.12 3.67 17.21
N ALA A 264 -5.40 4.00 17.02
CA ALA A 264 -6.10 4.96 17.85
C ALA A 264 -6.44 4.42 19.25
N SER A 265 -6.79 3.14 19.38
CA SER A 265 -7.13 2.53 20.67
C SER A 265 -5.91 2.35 21.57
N THR A 266 -4.74 2.08 20.98
CA THR A 266 -3.47 1.89 21.70
C THR A 266 -2.60 3.14 21.71
N GLN A 267 -2.98 4.19 20.97
CA GLN A 267 -2.19 5.42 20.72
C GLN A 267 -0.74 5.14 20.28
N THR A 268 -0.53 4.00 19.63
CA THR A 268 0.78 3.55 19.17
C THR A 268 0.66 2.85 17.83
N THR A 269 1.79 2.72 17.14
CA THR A 269 1.90 1.80 16.00
C THR A 269 2.97 0.78 16.32
N THR A 270 2.84 -0.42 15.78
CA THR A 270 3.76 -1.53 16.04
C THR A 270 4.26 -2.11 14.72
N PRO A 271 5.36 -2.89 14.72
CA PRO A 271 5.79 -3.61 13.53
C PRO A 271 4.72 -4.56 12.94
N ARG A 272 3.74 -4.98 13.76
CA ARG A 272 2.56 -5.73 13.28
C ARG A 272 1.62 -4.88 12.42
N ALA A 273 1.55 -3.57 12.68
CA ALA A 273 0.86 -2.62 11.82
C ALA A 273 1.54 -2.54 10.44
N ALA A 274 2.88 -2.48 10.40
CA ALA A 274 3.64 -2.52 9.15
C ALA A 274 3.43 -3.84 8.40
N MET A 275 3.38 -4.96 9.12
CA MET A 275 3.07 -6.27 8.54
C MET A 275 1.67 -6.32 7.92
N LEU A 276 0.66 -5.79 8.60
CA LEU A 276 -0.70 -5.72 8.05
C LEU A 276 -0.77 -4.82 6.82
N VAL A 277 -0.16 -3.61 6.86
CA VAL A 277 -0.12 -2.71 5.70
C VAL A 277 0.60 -3.36 4.52
N GLY A 278 1.76 -3.95 4.79
CA GLY A 278 2.56 -4.67 3.81
C GLY A 278 1.80 -5.80 3.14
N ALA A 279 1.17 -6.66 3.94
CA ALA A 279 0.46 -7.83 3.43
C ALA A 279 -0.84 -7.44 2.69
N VAL A 280 -1.64 -6.51 3.22
CA VAL A 280 -2.86 -6.04 2.54
C VAL A 280 -2.50 -5.32 1.23
N GLY A 281 -1.48 -4.46 1.26
CA GLY A 281 -0.96 -3.77 0.08
C GLY A 281 -0.43 -4.75 -0.97
N LEU A 282 0.30 -5.79 -0.58
CA LEU A 282 0.78 -6.81 -1.53
C LEU A 282 -0.32 -7.71 -2.08
N ALA A 283 -1.27 -8.14 -1.25
CA ALA A 283 -2.39 -8.98 -1.70
C ALA A 283 -3.25 -8.22 -2.71
N THR A 284 -3.55 -6.95 -2.43
CA THR A 284 -4.29 -6.07 -3.35
C THR A 284 -3.47 -5.72 -4.59
N SER A 285 -2.15 -5.53 -4.46
CA SER A 285 -1.22 -5.39 -5.59
C SER A 285 -1.29 -6.59 -6.53
N GLY A 286 -1.18 -7.81 -6.00
CA GLY A 286 -1.26 -9.04 -6.77
C GLY A 286 -2.60 -9.18 -7.50
N LEU A 287 -3.72 -8.90 -6.81
CA LEU A 287 -5.04 -8.93 -7.44
C LEU A 287 -5.21 -7.85 -8.52
N LEU A 288 -4.61 -6.66 -8.35
CA LEU A 288 -4.59 -5.63 -9.38
C LEU A 288 -3.72 -6.02 -10.58
N ILE A 289 -2.58 -6.70 -10.36
CA ILE A 289 -1.76 -7.25 -11.44
C ILE A 289 -2.52 -8.34 -12.19
N ALA A 290 -3.19 -9.26 -11.46
CA ALA A 290 -4.00 -10.30 -12.07
C ALA A 290 -5.15 -9.71 -12.90
N TRP A 291 -5.83 -8.67 -12.38
CA TRP A 291 -6.83 -7.93 -13.14
C TRP A 291 -6.23 -7.22 -14.37
N GLN A 292 -4.99 -6.72 -14.27
CA GLN A 292 -4.30 -6.14 -15.41
C GLN A 292 -4.04 -7.18 -16.51
N VAL A 293 -3.70 -8.43 -16.17
CA VAL A 293 -3.58 -9.51 -17.16
C VAL A 293 -4.88 -9.65 -17.94
N ILE A 294 -6.03 -9.72 -17.26
CA ILE A 294 -7.35 -9.78 -17.91
C ILE A 294 -7.57 -8.56 -18.83
N ARG A 295 -7.33 -7.34 -18.35
CA ARG A 295 -7.49 -6.11 -19.15
C ARG A 295 -6.60 -6.09 -20.39
N THR A 296 -5.41 -6.68 -20.31
CA THR A 296 -4.49 -6.71 -21.47
C THR A 296 -4.91 -7.71 -22.53
N ARG A 297 -5.66 -8.77 -22.16
CA ARG A 297 -6.21 -9.76 -23.09
C ARG A 297 -7.55 -9.31 -23.68
N TYR A 298 -8.41 -8.70 -22.87
CA TYR A 298 -9.82 -8.42 -23.23
C TYR A 298 -10.17 -6.93 -23.37
N GLY A 299 -9.21 -6.04 -23.18
CA GLY A 299 -9.39 -4.59 -23.29
C GLY A 299 -9.53 -3.87 -21.94
N ASP A 300 -9.21 -2.57 -21.93
CA ASP A 300 -9.16 -1.77 -20.71
C ASP A 300 -10.54 -1.54 -20.05
N ASP A 301 -11.61 -1.55 -20.86
CA ASP A 301 -13.00 -1.32 -20.47
C ASP A 301 -13.81 -2.63 -20.36
N VAL A 302 -13.13 -3.78 -20.29
CA VAL A 302 -13.78 -5.08 -20.13
C VAL A 302 -14.70 -5.10 -18.91
N ASP A 303 -15.96 -5.50 -19.12
CA ASP A 303 -16.90 -5.74 -18.03
C ASP A 303 -16.48 -7.02 -17.28
N PRO A 304 -16.21 -6.95 -15.96
CA PRO A 304 -15.91 -8.15 -15.18
C PRO A 304 -17.00 -9.23 -15.26
N GLN A 305 -18.26 -8.85 -15.54
CA GLN A 305 -19.37 -9.80 -15.68
C GLN A 305 -19.38 -10.52 -17.04
N SER A 306 -18.63 -10.03 -18.02
CA SER A 306 -18.51 -10.67 -19.34
C SER A 306 -17.42 -11.73 -19.40
N VAL A 307 -16.52 -11.78 -18.40
CA VAL A 307 -15.41 -12.72 -18.32
C VAL A 307 -15.72 -13.81 -17.29
N SER A 308 -15.85 -15.05 -17.75
CA SER A 308 -16.17 -16.22 -16.90
C SER A 308 -15.53 -17.51 -17.43
N GLY A 309 -15.31 -18.48 -16.55
CA GLY A 309 -14.75 -19.78 -16.91
C GLY A 309 -13.26 -19.74 -17.25
N LEU A 310 -12.49 -18.80 -16.67
CA LEU A 310 -11.05 -18.70 -16.94
C LEU A 310 -10.24 -19.91 -16.45
N ALA A 311 -10.75 -20.71 -15.50
CA ALA A 311 -10.02 -21.86 -14.97
C ALA A 311 -9.73 -22.96 -15.99
N SER A 312 -10.59 -23.14 -17.01
CA SER A 312 -10.36 -24.12 -18.08
C SER A 312 -9.35 -23.64 -19.13
N VAL A 313 -9.23 -22.33 -19.32
CA VAL A 313 -8.40 -21.72 -20.37
C VAL A 313 -7.03 -21.30 -19.82
N MET A 314 -7.01 -20.74 -18.61
CA MET A 314 -5.85 -20.17 -17.96
C MET A 314 -5.67 -20.80 -16.56
N PRO A 315 -5.33 -22.10 -16.46
CA PRO A 315 -5.23 -22.80 -15.18
C PRO A 315 -4.17 -22.22 -14.24
N GLN A 316 -3.02 -21.76 -14.76
CA GLN A 316 -1.97 -21.15 -13.93
C GLN A 316 -2.45 -19.82 -13.34
N TYR A 317 -3.11 -18.99 -14.16
CA TYR A 317 -3.79 -17.80 -13.69
C TYR A 317 -4.80 -18.13 -12.58
N ALA A 318 -5.65 -19.13 -12.77
CA ALA A 318 -6.68 -19.50 -11.81
C ALA A 318 -6.10 -19.92 -10.45
N VAL A 319 -5.01 -20.70 -10.45
CA VAL A 319 -4.31 -21.09 -9.21
C VAL A 319 -3.73 -19.87 -8.49
N LEU A 320 -2.96 -19.03 -9.19
CA LEU A 320 -2.31 -17.86 -8.58
C LEU A 320 -3.34 -16.81 -8.13
N PHE A 321 -4.39 -16.57 -8.91
CA PHE A 321 -5.50 -15.70 -8.53
C PHE A 321 -6.21 -16.22 -7.28
N SER A 322 -6.46 -17.53 -7.19
CA SER A 322 -7.09 -18.13 -6.02
C SER A 322 -6.22 -17.97 -4.77
N LEU A 323 -4.92 -18.21 -4.88
CA LEU A 323 -3.96 -17.99 -3.78
C LEU A 323 -3.93 -16.53 -3.32
N LEU A 324 -3.91 -15.58 -4.27
CA LEU A 324 -4.01 -14.15 -3.97
C LEU A 324 -5.35 -13.78 -3.32
N GLY A 325 -6.44 -14.40 -3.77
CA GLY A 325 -7.76 -14.27 -3.15
C GLY A 325 -7.73 -14.72 -1.70
N LEU A 326 -7.22 -15.92 -1.42
CA LEU A 326 -7.08 -16.46 -0.05
C LEU A 326 -6.21 -15.53 0.82
N ALA A 327 -5.13 -14.99 0.26
CA ALA A 327 -4.28 -14.04 0.96
C ALA A 327 -5.00 -12.72 1.29
N ALA A 328 -5.74 -12.16 0.33
CA ALA A 328 -6.52 -10.93 0.51
C ALA A 328 -7.69 -11.10 1.47
N MET A 329 -8.26 -12.31 1.58
CA MET A 329 -9.25 -12.66 2.61
C MET A 329 -8.63 -12.80 4.00
N GLY A 330 -7.31 -12.74 4.15
CA GLY A 330 -6.66 -12.94 5.45
C GLY A 330 -6.74 -14.38 5.94
N LEU A 331 -6.61 -15.39 5.07
CA LEU A 331 -6.54 -16.78 5.53
C LEU A 331 -5.10 -17.18 5.89
N PRO A 332 -4.88 -18.09 6.86
CA PRO A 332 -3.59 -18.74 7.03
C PRO A 332 -3.20 -19.50 5.75
N PRO A 333 -1.91 -19.53 5.35
CA PRO A 333 -0.73 -19.06 6.08
C PRO A 333 -0.25 -17.64 5.67
N PHE A 334 -1.13 -16.76 5.20
CA PHE A 334 -0.72 -15.47 4.61
C PHE A 334 -0.53 -14.33 5.62
N GLY A 335 0.31 -13.35 5.28
CA GLY A 335 0.66 -12.23 6.16
C GLY A 335 -0.51 -11.34 6.62
N VAL A 336 -1.61 -11.26 5.85
CA VAL A 336 -2.79 -10.47 6.24
C VAL A 336 -3.42 -11.06 7.51
N PHE A 337 -3.51 -12.38 7.60
CA PHE A 337 -3.99 -13.08 8.79
C PHE A 337 -3.10 -12.79 10.00
N ALA A 338 -1.79 -13.02 9.87
CA ALA A 338 -0.86 -12.89 10.97
C ALA A 338 -0.71 -11.43 11.46
N GLY A 339 -0.76 -10.46 10.55
CA GLY A 339 -0.76 -9.03 10.90
C GLY A 339 -2.04 -8.63 11.65
N PHE A 340 -3.21 -9.03 11.14
CA PHE A 340 -4.49 -8.69 11.77
C PHE A 340 -4.64 -9.37 13.13
N MET A 341 -4.41 -10.68 13.23
CA MET A 341 -4.51 -11.40 14.51
C MET A 341 -3.49 -10.89 15.52
N GLY A 342 -2.29 -10.55 15.08
CA GLY A 342 -1.25 -10.00 15.94
C GLY A 342 -1.61 -8.62 16.51
N LEU A 343 -2.35 -7.78 15.77
CA LEU A 343 -2.91 -6.53 16.28
C LEU A 343 -4.11 -6.78 17.19
N LEU A 344 -4.99 -7.73 16.82
CA LEU A 344 -6.16 -8.11 17.60
C LEU A 344 -5.78 -8.58 19.02
N PHE A 345 -4.77 -9.43 19.13
CA PHE A 345 -4.28 -9.93 20.42
C PHE A 345 -3.48 -8.89 21.22
N ALA A 346 -2.94 -7.87 20.57
CA ALA A 346 -2.23 -6.78 21.26
C ALA A 346 -3.18 -5.67 21.75
N SER A 347 -4.39 -5.59 21.18
CA SER A 347 -5.36 -4.57 21.51
C SER A 347 -5.98 -4.84 22.88
N PRO A 348 -6.20 -3.82 23.72
CA PRO A 348 -7.09 -3.97 24.86
C PRO A 348 -8.48 -4.31 24.33
N LEU A 349 -8.93 -5.55 24.54
CA LEU A 349 -10.25 -6.06 24.10
C LEU A 349 -11.39 -5.45 24.96
N THR A 350 -11.39 -4.13 25.13
CA THR A 350 -12.29 -3.42 26.05
C THR A 350 -13.66 -3.15 25.45
N SER A 351 -13.83 -3.26 24.12
CA SER A 351 -15.10 -3.00 23.43
C SER A 351 -15.58 -4.19 22.60
N SER A 352 -16.57 -4.92 23.11
CA SER A 352 -17.24 -6.01 22.41
C SER A 352 -17.88 -5.57 21.08
N VAL A 353 -18.32 -4.31 21.00
CA VAL A 353 -18.92 -3.73 19.78
C VAL A 353 -17.87 -3.54 18.70
N ALA A 354 -16.69 -3.02 19.04
CA ALA A 354 -15.62 -2.84 18.07
C ALA A 354 -15.21 -4.18 17.44
N LEU A 355 -15.03 -5.22 18.27
CA LEU A 355 -14.69 -6.57 17.80
C LEU A 355 -15.74 -7.13 16.84
N LEU A 356 -17.03 -6.97 17.16
CA LEU A 356 -18.12 -7.40 16.29
C LEU A 356 -18.05 -6.70 14.91
N VAL A 357 -17.83 -5.38 14.90
CA VAL A 357 -17.72 -4.60 13.66
C VAL A 357 -16.53 -5.08 12.81
N LEU A 358 -15.35 -5.27 13.43
CA LEU A 358 -14.16 -5.74 12.72
C LEU A 358 -14.37 -7.15 12.13
N LEU A 359 -15.00 -8.06 12.88
CA LEU A 359 -15.31 -9.41 12.42
C LEU A 359 -16.30 -9.41 11.25
N ILE A 360 -17.36 -8.60 11.32
CA ILE A 360 -18.32 -8.47 10.22
C ILE A 360 -17.64 -7.91 8.97
N ALA A 361 -16.82 -6.87 9.12
CA ALA A 361 -16.10 -6.27 8.01
C ALA A 361 -15.09 -7.24 7.37
N TRP A 362 -14.45 -8.10 8.17
CA TRP A 362 -13.59 -9.18 7.67
C TRP A 362 -14.39 -10.28 6.97
N LEU A 363 -15.49 -10.75 7.56
CA LEU A 363 -16.33 -11.78 6.94
C LEU A 363 -16.91 -11.33 5.60
N ALA A 364 -17.31 -10.06 5.51
CA ALA A 364 -17.72 -9.44 4.26
C ALA A 364 -16.60 -9.49 3.20
N ALA A 365 -15.33 -9.34 3.63
CA ALA A 365 -14.17 -9.48 2.75
C ALA A 365 -14.04 -10.87 2.13
N SER A 366 -14.19 -11.90 2.93
CA SER A 366 -14.24 -13.27 2.45
C SER A 366 -15.33 -13.45 1.39
N TRP A 367 -16.53 -12.92 1.65
CA TRP A 367 -17.65 -13.04 0.71
C TRP A 367 -17.38 -12.38 -0.65
N TYR A 368 -17.01 -11.09 -0.68
CA TYR A 368 -16.87 -10.40 -1.96
C TYR A 368 -15.67 -10.88 -2.78
N ILE A 369 -14.57 -11.30 -2.15
CA ILE A 369 -13.41 -11.84 -2.86
C ILE A 369 -13.74 -13.23 -3.42
N LEU A 370 -14.43 -14.08 -2.65
CA LEU A 370 -14.89 -15.40 -3.14
C LEU A 370 -15.87 -15.24 -4.30
N ASN A 371 -16.85 -14.36 -4.17
CA ASN A 371 -17.82 -14.10 -5.24
C ASN A 371 -17.14 -13.54 -6.50
N MET A 372 -16.14 -12.66 -6.37
CA MET A 372 -15.34 -12.18 -7.50
C MET A 372 -14.58 -13.33 -8.17
N GLY A 373 -13.88 -14.17 -7.39
CA GLY A 373 -13.17 -15.33 -7.92
C GLY A 373 -14.08 -16.35 -8.56
N GLN A 374 -15.26 -16.60 -7.97
CA GLN A 374 -16.23 -17.54 -8.50
C GLN A 374 -16.75 -17.12 -9.87
N ARG A 375 -17.05 -15.82 -10.06
CA ARG A 375 -17.54 -15.28 -11.33
C ARG A 375 -16.48 -15.28 -12.42
N LEU A 376 -15.23 -14.95 -12.08
CA LEU A 376 -14.13 -14.87 -13.05
C LEU A 376 -13.61 -16.26 -13.44
N LEU A 377 -13.38 -17.13 -12.47
CA LEU A 377 -12.68 -18.41 -12.69
C LEU A 377 -13.61 -19.53 -13.13
N PHE A 378 -14.82 -19.60 -12.58
CA PHE A 378 -15.75 -20.69 -12.83
C PHE A 378 -16.92 -20.26 -13.72
N GLY A 379 -17.78 -21.23 -14.05
CA GLY A 379 -18.94 -21.02 -14.92
C GLY A 379 -18.69 -21.43 -16.37
N ARG A 380 -19.63 -21.06 -17.26
CA ARG A 380 -19.57 -21.45 -18.67
C ARG A 380 -18.49 -20.64 -19.37
N GLN A 381 -17.55 -21.35 -19.98
CA GLN A 381 -16.54 -20.75 -20.85
C GLN A 381 -17.22 -20.07 -22.04
N ARG A 382 -16.93 -18.79 -22.25
CA ARG A 382 -17.36 -18.08 -23.46
C ARG A 382 -16.40 -18.36 -24.61
N SER A 383 -16.94 -18.60 -25.81
CA SER A 383 -16.17 -18.98 -27.00
C SER A 383 -15.15 -17.94 -27.47
N GLU A 384 -15.36 -16.67 -27.07
CA GLU A 384 -14.48 -15.54 -27.40
C GLU A 384 -13.21 -15.49 -26.54
N LEU A 385 -13.12 -16.31 -25.47
CA LEU A 385 -12.02 -16.27 -24.50
C LEU A 385 -10.82 -17.15 -24.87
N ARG A 386 -10.54 -17.41 -26.16
CA ARG A 386 -9.33 -18.14 -26.56
C ARG A 386 -8.10 -17.25 -26.38
N SER A 387 -7.53 -17.25 -25.18
CA SER A 387 -6.25 -16.62 -24.86
C SER A 387 -5.31 -17.66 -24.28
N ASP A 388 -4.03 -17.54 -24.61
CA ASP A 388 -2.98 -18.26 -23.89
C ASP A 388 -3.01 -17.88 -22.40
N ASP A 389 -2.54 -18.80 -21.55
CA ASP A 389 -2.38 -18.59 -20.11
C ASP A 389 -1.32 -17.50 -19.82
N LEU A 390 -0.77 -17.49 -18.62
CA LEU A 390 0.23 -16.53 -18.20
C LEU A 390 1.51 -16.60 -19.04
N CYS A 391 1.96 -15.45 -19.53
CA CYS A 391 3.31 -15.32 -20.03
C CYS A 391 4.32 -15.43 -18.87
N ARG A 392 5.57 -15.80 -19.16
CA ARG A 392 6.63 -16.00 -18.15
C ARG A 392 6.78 -14.81 -17.18
N SER A 393 6.67 -13.58 -17.68
CA SER A 393 6.76 -12.38 -16.84
C SER A 393 5.55 -12.20 -15.92
N GLU A 394 4.35 -12.50 -16.39
CA GLU A 394 3.12 -12.41 -15.61
C GLU A 394 3.10 -13.49 -14.53
N LEU A 395 3.52 -14.71 -14.87
CA LEU A 395 3.68 -15.82 -13.93
C LEU A 395 4.66 -15.48 -12.81
N PHE A 396 5.87 -15.03 -13.14
CA PHE A 396 6.87 -14.71 -12.12
C PHE A 396 6.42 -13.54 -11.24
N SER A 397 5.71 -12.56 -11.80
CA SER A 397 5.16 -11.42 -11.06
C SER A 397 4.18 -11.88 -9.98
N LEU A 398 3.15 -12.65 -10.38
CA LEU A 398 2.13 -13.14 -9.46
C LEU A 398 2.71 -14.14 -8.44
N LEU A 399 3.58 -15.05 -8.90
CA LEU A 399 4.24 -16.02 -8.04
C LEU A 399 5.10 -15.33 -6.97
N MET A 400 5.87 -14.31 -7.34
CA MET A 400 6.70 -13.56 -6.40
C MET A 400 5.84 -12.90 -5.30
N VAL A 401 4.70 -12.29 -5.66
CA VAL A 401 3.78 -11.69 -4.68
C VAL A 401 3.22 -12.75 -3.73
N VAL A 402 2.78 -13.91 -4.24
CA VAL A 402 2.28 -15.02 -3.42
C VAL A 402 3.34 -15.53 -2.45
N LEU A 403 4.58 -15.73 -2.92
CA LEU A 403 5.68 -16.19 -2.07
C LEU A 403 6.01 -15.19 -0.96
N ILE A 404 6.02 -13.89 -1.26
CA ILE A 404 6.23 -12.85 -0.23
C ILE A 404 5.08 -12.87 0.78
N LEU A 405 3.83 -13.03 0.34
CA LEU A 405 2.67 -13.08 1.26
C LEU A 405 2.72 -14.29 2.19
N ILE A 406 3.18 -15.45 1.71
CA ILE A 406 3.41 -16.64 2.55
C ILE A 406 4.57 -16.37 3.52
N ALA A 407 5.69 -15.83 3.01
CA ALA A 407 6.84 -15.49 3.85
C ALA A 407 6.44 -14.55 4.99
N LEU A 408 5.65 -13.50 4.70
CA LEU A 408 5.13 -12.60 5.72
C LEU A 408 4.27 -13.32 6.76
N GLY A 409 3.45 -14.30 6.38
CA GLY A 409 2.60 -15.01 7.33
C GLY A 409 3.32 -16.03 8.20
N VAL A 410 4.47 -16.55 7.75
CA VAL A 410 5.28 -17.54 8.49
C VAL A 410 6.39 -16.88 9.30
N LEU A 411 6.99 -15.79 8.81
CA LEU A 411 8.08 -15.09 9.49
C LEU A 411 7.56 -14.35 10.73
N PRO A 412 8.23 -14.47 11.89
CA PRO A 412 7.81 -13.74 13.08
C PRO A 412 8.03 -12.23 12.89
N ALA A 413 7.03 -11.44 13.29
CA ALA A 413 7.07 -9.97 13.19
C ALA A 413 8.26 -9.34 13.94
N SER A 414 8.83 -10.04 14.92
CA SER A 414 10.02 -9.62 15.67
C SER A 414 11.28 -9.48 14.82
N LEU A 415 11.35 -10.12 13.64
CA LEU A 415 12.47 -9.95 12.71
C LEU A 415 12.54 -8.54 12.11
N PHE A 416 11.46 -7.78 12.23
CA PHE A 416 11.35 -6.43 11.68
C PHE A 416 11.24 -5.36 12.79
N GLU A 417 11.40 -5.75 14.06
CA GLU A 417 11.39 -4.82 15.19
C GLU A 417 12.62 -3.89 15.18
N PRO A 418 12.46 -2.62 15.59
CA PRO A 418 13.58 -1.74 15.88
C PRO A 418 14.49 -2.36 16.95
N ASP A 419 15.80 -2.17 16.83
CA ASP A 419 16.76 -2.76 17.77
C ASP A 419 16.52 -2.20 19.19
N LYS A 420 16.32 -3.08 20.17
CA LYS A 420 16.01 -2.71 21.57
C LYS A 420 17.19 -2.05 22.30
N SER A 421 18.34 -1.94 21.64
CA SER A 421 19.57 -1.33 22.17
C SER A 421 19.59 0.19 22.11
N THR A 422 18.56 0.85 21.55
CA THR A 422 18.40 2.30 21.69
C THR A 422 17.76 2.55 23.06
N PRO A 423 18.49 3.07 24.07
CA PRO A 423 17.85 3.40 25.34
C PRO A 423 16.70 4.37 25.05
N PRO A 424 15.54 4.23 25.71
CA PRO A 424 14.55 5.29 25.66
C PRO A 424 15.27 6.57 26.04
N THR A 425 15.09 7.64 25.27
CA THR A 425 15.50 8.97 25.69
C THR A 425 14.85 9.18 27.05
N THR A 426 15.64 8.99 28.11
CA THR A 426 15.26 9.26 29.47
C THR A 426 15.06 10.77 29.52
N THR A 427 13.84 11.21 29.25
CA THR A 427 13.32 12.37 29.97
C THR A 427 13.48 11.99 31.44
N ILE A 428 14.44 12.64 32.09
CA ILE A 428 14.62 12.61 33.53
C ILE A 428 13.34 13.24 34.12
N THR A 429 12.28 12.45 34.23
CA THR A 429 11.24 12.68 35.21
C THR A 429 11.70 11.89 36.43
N GLY A 430 12.25 12.60 37.41
CA GLY A 430 12.65 12.01 38.68
C GLY A 430 11.47 11.28 39.30
N SER A 431 11.45 9.96 39.19
CA SER A 431 10.59 9.14 40.02
C SER A 431 11.17 9.18 41.42
N PHE A 432 10.50 9.94 42.29
CA PHE A 432 10.70 9.83 43.72
C PHE A 432 10.35 8.40 44.12
N ALA A 433 11.38 7.62 44.41
CA ALA A 433 11.24 6.33 45.07
C ALA A 433 10.61 6.57 46.45
N TRP A 434 9.51 5.87 46.73
CA TRP A 434 9.10 5.59 48.10
C TRP A 434 8.80 4.09 48.23
N ASN A 435 9.74 3.41 48.88
CA ASN A 435 9.55 2.11 49.49
C ASN A 435 8.52 2.23 50.64
N LYS A 436 7.50 1.37 50.62
CA LYS A 436 7.18 0.41 51.69
C LYS A 436 6.13 -0.58 51.22
#